data_AF-A0A7Y5KY06-F1
#
_entry.id   AF-A0A7Y5KY06-F1
#
_cell.length_a   1.000
_cell.length_b   1.000
_cell.length_c   1.000
_cell.angle_alpha   90.00
_cell.angle_beta   90.00
_cell.angle_gamma   90.00
#
_symmetry.space_group_name_H-M   'P 1'
#
loop_
_entity.id
_entity.type
_entity.pdbx_description
1 polymer ?
#
loop_
_entity_poly.entity_id
_entity_poly.type
_entity_poly.pdbx_seq_one_letter_code
_entity_poly.pdbx_strand_id
1 'polypeptide(L)'
;MARTMGAAPFRCHLYREAIGRRLFRVIAPRPRDGLRISTNRYHETWHVICAPHHVPVLRRLFWAIAFDEHADTLVLLAGPVLAPTPFDAAPSRPVIIARVDRTPLRNHHVAELLVRMRRRRAPDGTIKPRTFGMNAADAAEAAAPQASHSAWHKRHEHEEPRVDLVGGAIVFRGSSRALRQAALALRGLDEPLQDGKMGYQYVGESHDRPHAAGEVQVFGDYRSMLSDARHAREDVERRGADLSPRHLSDDVCAERAARSARRIERRRAQAARRGRTGTTPETMD
;
A
#
# COMPACT_ATOMS: atom_id res chain seq x y z
N MET A 1 21.19 8.39 -3.91
CA MET A 1 20.67 9.36 -2.91
C MET A 1 19.15 9.27 -2.88
N ALA A 2 18.60 8.58 -1.88
CA ALA A 2 17.17 8.59 -1.63
C ALA A 2 16.82 9.95 -1.02
N ARG A 3 15.99 10.75 -1.70
CA ARG A 3 15.35 11.89 -1.06
C ARG A 3 14.54 11.34 0.11
N THR A 4 14.99 11.62 1.33
CA THR A 4 14.14 11.55 2.51
C THR A 4 12.88 12.33 2.16
N MET A 5 11.71 11.69 2.09
CA MET A 5 10.41 12.36 1.88
C MET A 5 9.98 13.16 3.13
N GLY A 6 10.96 13.73 3.84
CA GLY A 6 10.76 14.73 4.86
C GLY A 6 10.26 16.02 4.23
N ALA A 7 9.16 16.55 4.77
CA ALA A 7 8.67 17.91 4.64
C ALA A 7 8.17 18.44 3.28
N ALA A 8 8.38 17.77 2.14
CA ALA A 8 7.74 18.25 0.89
C ALA A 8 6.21 18.08 0.97
N PRO A 9 5.41 19.12 0.67
CA PRO A 9 3.95 19.01 0.73
C PRO A 9 3.48 17.99 -0.32
N PHE A 10 2.97 16.87 0.17
CA PHE A 10 2.29 15.87 -0.66
C PHE A 10 1.08 16.54 -1.32
N ARG A 11 1.00 16.44 -2.64
CA ARG A 11 -0.10 17.03 -3.43
C ARG A 11 -0.78 15.90 -4.20
N CYS A 12 -2.07 16.04 -4.39
CA CYS A 12 -2.89 15.11 -5.16
C CYS A 12 -3.53 15.82 -6.34
N HIS A 13 -3.83 15.07 -7.39
CA HIS A 13 -4.78 15.48 -8.39
C HIS A 13 -6.20 15.38 -7.83
N LEU A 14 -7.04 16.34 -8.19
CA LEU A 14 -8.48 16.31 -7.95
C LEU A 14 -9.20 16.07 -9.27
N TYR A 15 -10.13 15.13 -9.26
CA TYR A 15 -11.09 14.90 -10.33
C TYR A 15 -12.50 14.99 -9.77
N ARG A 16 -13.43 15.50 -10.57
CA ARG A 16 -14.85 15.61 -10.29
C ARG A 16 -15.61 14.76 -11.29
N GLU A 17 -16.18 13.66 -10.85
CA GLU A 17 -16.81 12.66 -11.70
C GLU A 17 -18.31 12.57 -11.42
N ALA A 18 -19.12 12.95 -12.40
CA ALA A 18 -20.57 12.87 -12.30
C ALA A 18 -21.05 11.45 -12.64
N ILE A 19 -21.40 10.63 -11.65
CA ILE A 19 -21.88 9.25 -11.83
C ILE A 19 -23.35 9.21 -11.43
N GLY A 20 -24.25 8.98 -12.40
CA GLY A 20 -25.68 9.15 -12.18
C GLY A 20 -26.01 10.56 -11.69
N ARG A 21 -26.66 10.67 -10.52
CA ARG A 21 -27.02 11.94 -9.87
C ARG A 21 -25.99 12.47 -8.87
N ARG A 22 -24.82 11.81 -8.76
CA ARG A 22 -23.80 12.12 -7.75
C ARG A 22 -22.56 12.70 -8.39
N LEU A 23 -21.93 13.64 -7.70
CA LEU A 23 -20.66 14.24 -8.10
C LEU A 23 -19.55 13.79 -7.17
N PHE A 24 -18.75 12.83 -7.62
CA PHE A 24 -17.65 12.30 -6.83
C PHE A 24 -16.43 13.22 -6.89
N ARG A 25 -15.87 13.57 -5.73
CA ARG A 25 -14.56 14.22 -5.59
C ARG A 25 -13.49 13.14 -5.42
N VAL A 26 -12.75 12.85 -6.48
CA VAL A 26 -11.70 11.83 -6.50
C VAL A 26 -10.35 12.49 -6.27
N ILE A 27 -9.69 12.11 -5.17
CA ILE A 27 -8.35 12.52 -4.82
C ILE A 27 -7.39 11.42 -5.24
N ALA A 28 -6.48 11.70 -6.18
CA ALA A 28 -5.52 10.70 -6.65
C ALA A 28 -4.07 11.20 -6.45
N PRO A 29 -3.14 10.35 -5.99
CA PRO A 29 -1.72 10.72 -5.93
C PRO A 29 -1.19 11.04 -7.32
N ARG A 30 -0.24 11.98 -7.41
CA ARG A 30 0.34 12.34 -8.71
C ARG A 30 1.33 11.25 -9.13
N PRO A 31 1.31 10.80 -10.39
CA PRO A 31 2.26 9.78 -10.87
C PRO A 31 3.73 10.14 -10.63
N ARG A 32 4.07 11.44 -10.73
CA ARG A 32 5.42 11.99 -10.53
C ARG A 32 5.93 11.94 -9.09
N ASP A 33 5.04 11.72 -8.12
CA ASP A 33 5.42 11.64 -6.71
C ASP A 33 5.94 10.24 -6.34
N GLY A 34 6.02 9.32 -7.32
CA GLY A 34 6.76 8.07 -7.20
C GLY A 34 6.07 6.98 -6.38
N LEU A 35 4.87 7.22 -5.84
CA LEU A 35 4.09 6.20 -5.12
C LEU A 35 3.87 4.97 -6.02
N ARG A 36 4.25 3.79 -5.52
CA ARG A 36 3.99 2.50 -6.16
C ARG A 36 3.47 1.50 -5.15
N ILE A 37 2.31 0.94 -5.43
CA ILE A 37 1.69 -0.10 -4.60
C ILE A 37 1.26 -1.27 -5.48
N SER A 38 1.15 -2.44 -4.88
CA SER A 38 0.51 -3.61 -5.47
C SER A 38 -0.62 -4.08 -4.56
N THR A 39 -1.47 -4.96 -5.07
CA THR A 39 -2.53 -5.58 -4.29
C THR A 39 -2.65 -7.05 -4.62
N ASN A 40 -2.94 -7.90 -3.65
CA ASN A 40 -3.37 -9.27 -3.88
C ASN A 40 -4.46 -9.66 -2.87
N ARG A 41 -4.94 -10.90 -2.96
CA ARG A 41 -5.75 -11.53 -1.93
C ARG A 41 -5.06 -12.81 -1.50
N TYR A 42 -4.78 -12.95 -0.21
CA TYR A 42 -4.14 -14.14 0.34
C TYR A 42 -4.63 -14.35 1.78
N HIS A 43 -4.85 -15.60 2.20
CA HIS A 43 -5.51 -15.93 3.48
C HIS A 43 -6.83 -15.16 3.71
N GLU A 44 -7.66 -15.03 2.66
CA GLU A 44 -8.92 -14.25 2.70
C GLU A 44 -8.76 -12.74 3.00
N THR A 45 -7.53 -12.24 3.17
CA THR A 45 -7.20 -10.84 3.42
C THR A 45 -6.84 -10.11 2.12
N TRP A 46 -7.34 -8.89 1.95
CA TRP A 46 -6.87 -7.99 0.89
C TRP A 46 -5.59 -7.26 1.33
N HIS A 47 -4.50 -7.43 0.58
CA HIS A 47 -3.26 -6.72 0.88
C HIS A 47 -3.07 -5.50 0.00
N VAL A 48 -2.56 -4.42 0.60
CA VAL A 48 -1.84 -3.36 -0.11
C VAL A 48 -0.36 -3.52 0.18
N ILE A 49 0.44 -3.68 -0.86
CA ILE A 49 1.85 -4.03 -0.74
C ILE A 49 2.71 -2.90 -1.30
N CYS A 50 3.71 -2.45 -0.57
CA CYS A 50 4.63 -1.41 -1.05
C CYS A 50 6.03 -1.50 -0.44
N ALA A 51 6.88 -0.53 -0.78
CA ALA A 51 8.13 -0.31 -0.06
C ALA A 51 7.87 0.55 1.20
N PRO A 52 8.71 0.45 2.26
CA PRO A 52 8.54 1.25 3.48
C PRO A 52 8.41 2.76 3.24
N HIS A 53 9.22 3.32 2.33
CA HIS A 53 9.19 4.76 2.02
C HIS A 53 7.87 5.25 1.38
N HIS A 54 6.95 4.36 0.99
CA HIS A 54 5.62 4.71 0.51
C HIS A 54 4.58 4.82 1.62
N VAL A 55 4.84 4.25 2.81
CA VAL A 55 3.90 4.25 3.94
C VAL A 55 3.52 5.66 4.39
N PRO A 56 4.44 6.64 4.52
CA PRO A 56 4.06 8.00 4.92
C PRO A 56 3.02 8.64 4.00
N VAL A 57 3.02 8.30 2.71
CA VAL A 57 2.00 8.77 1.76
C VAL A 57 0.66 8.12 2.02
N LEU A 58 0.62 6.79 2.19
CA LEU A 58 -0.60 6.05 2.51
C LEU A 58 -1.23 6.56 3.80
N ARG A 59 -0.43 6.72 4.87
CA ARG A 59 -0.87 7.29 6.16
C ARG A 59 -1.56 8.64 5.99
N ARG A 60 -0.94 9.55 5.25
CA ARG A 60 -1.48 10.89 4.97
C ARG A 60 -2.79 10.84 4.18
N LEU A 61 -2.98 9.86 3.29
CA LEU A 61 -4.22 9.70 2.53
C LEU A 61 -5.37 9.19 3.41
N PHE A 62 -5.13 8.19 4.27
CA PHE A 62 -6.09 7.75 5.28
C PHE A 62 -6.48 8.91 6.20
N TRP A 63 -5.49 9.63 6.72
CA TRP A 63 -5.70 10.79 7.57
C TRP A 63 -6.50 11.89 6.87
N ALA A 64 -6.13 12.25 5.63
CA ALA A 64 -6.80 13.33 4.92
C ALA A 64 -8.28 13.03 4.65
N ILE A 65 -8.62 11.79 4.28
CA ILE A 65 -10.02 11.39 4.08
C ILE A 65 -10.78 11.35 5.41
N ALA A 66 -10.14 10.99 6.51
CA ALA A 66 -10.78 11.00 7.82
C ALA A 66 -11.35 12.38 8.20
N PHE A 67 -10.77 13.47 7.71
CA PHE A 67 -11.18 14.85 8.00
C PHE A 67 -11.76 15.60 6.79
N ASP A 68 -12.00 14.95 5.66
CA ASP A 68 -12.72 15.61 4.56
C ASP A 68 -14.21 15.67 4.89
N GLU A 69 -14.78 16.87 4.80
CA GLU A 69 -16.17 17.16 5.13
C GLU A 69 -17.10 17.21 3.91
N HIS A 70 -16.57 17.09 2.70
CA HIS A 70 -17.41 17.09 1.51
C HIS A 70 -17.96 15.68 1.26
N ALA A 71 -19.26 15.60 1.00
CA ALA A 71 -19.90 14.38 0.53
C ALA A 71 -19.22 13.85 -0.75
N ASP A 72 -19.35 12.55 -0.97
CA ASP A 72 -18.89 11.86 -2.18
C ASP A 72 -17.39 12.03 -2.48
N THR A 73 -16.60 12.26 -1.45
CA THR A 73 -15.14 12.37 -1.53
C THR A 73 -14.48 11.03 -1.25
N LEU A 74 -13.50 10.67 -2.07
CA LEU A 74 -12.70 9.47 -1.91
C LEU A 74 -11.26 9.67 -2.39
N VAL A 75 -10.35 8.86 -1.88
CA VAL A 75 -9.03 8.67 -2.49
C VAL A 75 -9.08 7.48 -3.43
N LEU A 76 -8.47 7.61 -4.61
CA LEU A 76 -8.31 6.53 -5.58
C LEU A 76 -6.83 6.29 -5.88
N LEU A 77 -6.38 5.06 -5.63
CA LEU A 77 -5.07 4.55 -6.03
C LEU A 77 -5.27 3.64 -7.24
N ALA A 78 -5.00 4.17 -8.44
CA ALA A 78 -5.23 3.48 -9.70
C ALA A 78 -4.22 3.89 -10.78
N GLY A 79 -4.14 3.10 -11.86
CA GLY A 79 -3.32 3.44 -13.02
C GLY A 79 -1.83 3.49 -12.67
N PRO A 80 -1.10 4.60 -12.94
CA PRO A 80 0.36 4.65 -12.79
C PRO A 80 0.91 4.39 -11.38
N VAL A 81 0.07 4.49 -10.33
CA VAL A 81 0.50 4.17 -8.95
C VAL A 81 0.42 2.67 -8.66
N LEU A 82 -0.27 1.88 -9.48
CA LEU A 82 -0.34 0.44 -9.35
C LEU A 82 0.84 -0.23 -10.07
N ALA A 83 1.53 -1.10 -9.36
CA ALA A 83 2.44 -2.09 -9.92
C ALA A 83 1.74 -3.46 -9.95
N PRO A 84 2.18 -4.41 -10.79
CA PRO A 84 1.76 -5.81 -10.68
C PRO A 84 2.12 -6.38 -9.31
N THR A 85 1.55 -7.52 -8.92
CA THR A 85 1.92 -8.13 -7.63
C THR A 85 3.42 -8.48 -7.62
N PRO A 86 4.11 -8.32 -6.47
CA PRO A 86 5.53 -8.66 -6.36
C PRO A 86 5.80 -10.17 -6.24
N PHE A 87 4.78 -11.01 -6.43
CA PHE A 87 4.86 -12.46 -6.31
C PHE A 87 4.77 -13.13 -7.68
N ASP A 88 3.68 -12.90 -8.39
CA ASP A 88 3.32 -13.57 -9.66
C ASP A 88 3.21 -12.60 -10.86
N ALA A 89 3.50 -11.32 -10.63
CA ALA A 89 3.30 -10.24 -11.59
C ALA A 89 1.87 -10.14 -12.18
N ALA A 90 0.85 -10.64 -11.49
CA ALA A 90 -0.53 -10.43 -11.88
C ALA A 90 -0.93 -8.94 -11.72
N PRO A 91 -1.91 -8.44 -12.50
CA PRO A 91 -2.38 -7.07 -12.37
C PRO A 91 -2.99 -6.78 -10.99
N SER A 92 -2.58 -5.66 -10.38
CA SER A 92 -3.19 -5.18 -9.13
C SER A 92 -4.58 -4.57 -9.38
N ARG A 93 -5.43 -4.68 -8.37
CA ARG A 93 -6.74 -4.01 -8.30
C ARG A 93 -6.57 -2.56 -7.82
N PRO A 94 -7.42 -1.64 -8.28
CA PRO A 94 -7.49 -0.29 -7.69
C PRO A 94 -7.86 -0.34 -6.21
N VAL A 95 -7.37 0.64 -5.46
CA VAL A 95 -7.70 0.82 -4.04
C VAL A 95 -8.44 2.13 -3.85
N ILE A 96 -9.52 2.11 -3.06
CA ILE A 96 -10.27 3.28 -2.66
C ILE A 96 -10.21 3.42 -1.14
N ILE A 97 -10.04 4.65 -0.66
CA ILE A 97 -10.19 5.01 0.75
C ILE A 97 -11.34 6.03 0.85
N ALA A 98 -12.36 5.74 1.66
CA ALA A 98 -13.55 6.58 1.76
C ALA A 98 -14.17 6.58 3.16
N ARG A 99 -14.76 7.70 3.55
CA ARG A 99 -15.61 7.79 4.75
C ARG A 99 -16.96 7.14 4.48
N VAL A 100 -17.37 6.19 5.33
CA VAL A 100 -18.63 5.44 5.12
C VAL A 100 -19.87 6.32 5.31
N ASP A 101 -19.80 7.31 6.21
CA ASP A 101 -20.88 8.23 6.57
C ASP A 101 -21.09 9.36 5.54
N ARG A 102 -20.06 9.66 4.73
CA ARG A 102 -20.09 10.76 3.74
C ARG A 102 -20.08 10.29 2.29
N THR A 103 -19.56 9.08 2.03
CA THR A 103 -19.36 8.55 0.69
C THR A 103 -19.87 7.11 0.62
N PRO A 104 -21.19 6.88 0.65
CA PRO A 104 -21.74 5.54 0.51
C PRO A 104 -21.45 5.01 -0.91
N LEU A 105 -20.54 4.06 -1.01
CA LEU A 105 -20.13 3.45 -2.29
C LEU A 105 -20.99 2.23 -2.61
N ARG A 106 -21.49 2.19 -3.86
CA ARG A 106 -22.21 1.04 -4.41
C ARG A 106 -21.41 0.47 -5.58
N ASN A 107 -21.60 -0.81 -5.87
CA ASN A 107 -20.85 -1.52 -6.93
C ASN A 107 -20.88 -0.78 -8.28
N HIS A 108 -22.05 -0.36 -8.76
CA HIS A 108 -22.15 0.34 -10.05
C HIS A 108 -21.45 1.71 -10.03
N HIS A 109 -21.54 2.48 -8.93
CA HIS A 109 -20.84 3.76 -8.82
C HIS A 109 -19.32 3.58 -8.95
N VAL A 110 -18.76 2.59 -8.25
CA VAL A 110 -17.32 2.32 -8.29
C VAL A 110 -16.89 1.78 -9.66
N ALA A 111 -17.64 0.83 -10.23
CA ALA A 111 -17.32 0.28 -11.54
C ALA A 111 -17.30 1.38 -12.63
N GLU A 112 -18.32 2.23 -12.68
CA GLU A 112 -18.38 3.33 -13.65
C GLU A 112 -17.26 4.36 -13.40
N LEU A 113 -17.00 4.70 -12.13
CA LEU A 113 -15.91 5.59 -11.75
C LEU A 113 -14.56 5.08 -12.26
N LEU A 114 -14.26 3.78 -12.08
CA LEU A 114 -13.03 3.18 -12.57
C LEU A 114 -12.91 3.23 -14.10
N VAL A 115 -14.01 3.02 -14.83
CA VAL A 115 -14.01 3.16 -16.30
C VAL A 115 -13.68 4.59 -16.71
N ARG A 116 -14.31 5.60 -16.07
CA ARG A 116 -14.06 7.01 -16.39
C ARG A 116 -12.63 7.43 -16.06
N MET A 117 -12.14 7.04 -14.89
CA MET A 117 -10.78 7.36 -14.43
C MET A 117 -9.69 6.73 -15.32
N ARG A 118 -9.96 5.59 -15.98
CA ARG A 118 -9.04 5.01 -16.98
C ARG A 118 -8.94 5.84 -18.27
N ARG A 119 -9.99 6.58 -18.63
CA ARG A 119 -10.08 7.34 -19.88
C ARG A 119 -9.64 8.81 -19.73
N ARG A 120 -9.59 9.35 -18.50
CA ARG A 120 -9.27 10.76 -18.26
C ARG A 120 -7.78 11.07 -18.41
N ARG A 121 -7.48 12.20 -19.07
CA ARG A 121 -6.10 12.69 -19.27
C ARG A 121 -5.68 13.80 -18.30
N ALA A 122 -6.51 14.82 -18.07
CA ALA A 122 -6.16 15.95 -17.22
C ALA A 122 -6.98 15.97 -15.91
N PRO A 123 -6.34 16.27 -14.76
CA PRO A 123 -7.07 16.55 -13.53
C PRO A 123 -7.76 17.91 -13.57
N ASP A 124 -8.85 18.06 -12.81
CA ASP A 124 -9.56 19.35 -12.67
C ASP A 124 -8.79 20.33 -11.78
N GLY A 125 -7.74 19.85 -11.10
CA GLY A 125 -6.86 20.67 -10.30
C GLY A 125 -5.86 19.84 -9.49
N THR A 126 -5.02 20.54 -8.74
CA THR A 126 -4.12 19.94 -7.75
C THR A 126 -4.47 20.47 -6.37
N ILE A 127 -4.59 19.59 -5.40
CA ILE A 127 -4.87 19.93 -4.01
C ILE A 127 -3.72 19.48 -3.10
N LYS A 128 -3.61 20.10 -1.93
CA LYS A 128 -2.80 19.61 -0.81
C LYS A 128 -3.76 18.91 0.17
N PRO A 129 -3.72 17.58 0.31
CA PRO A 129 -4.55 16.89 1.29
C PRO A 129 -4.30 17.46 2.69
N ARG A 130 -5.38 17.63 3.46
CA ARG A 130 -5.31 18.21 4.79
C ARG A 130 -4.83 17.15 5.78
N THR A 131 -3.64 17.34 6.34
CA THR A 131 -3.05 16.44 7.35
C THR A 131 -2.83 17.15 8.68
N PHE A 132 -3.72 18.09 9.01
CA PHE A 132 -3.64 18.85 10.27
C PHE A 132 -3.74 17.91 11.46
N GLY A 133 -3.04 18.25 12.55
CA GLY A 133 -3.06 17.46 13.78
C GLY A 133 -2.36 16.09 13.71
N MET A 134 -1.95 15.61 12.53
CA MET A 134 -1.32 14.29 12.38
C MET A 134 -0.04 14.17 13.21
N ASN A 135 0.86 15.16 13.15
CA ASN A 135 2.10 15.14 13.93
C ASN A 135 1.84 15.19 15.44
N ALA A 136 0.83 15.95 15.88
CA ALA A 136 0.47 16.02 17.30
C ALA A 136 -0.12 14.69 17.79
N ALA A 137 -0.93 14.03 16.95
CA ALA A 137 -1.44 12.69 17.24
C ALA A 137 -0.31 11.64 17.27
N ASP A 138 0.65 11.72 16.35
CA ASP A 138 1.83 10.86 16.37
C ASP A 138 2.64 11.01 17.66
N ALA A 139 2.84 12.25 18.12
CA ALA A 139 3.54 12.53 19.37
C ALA A 139 2.77 12.02 20.59
N ALA A 140 1.46 12.22 20.63
CA ALA A 140 0.61 11.71 21.71
C ALA A 140 0.65 10.18 21.78
N GLU A 141 0.60 9.51 20.62
CA GLU A 141 0.66 8.05 20.52
C GLU A 141 2.03 7.49 20.93
N ALA A 142 3.12 8.23 20.69
CA ALA A 142 4.47 7.86 21.14
C ALA A 142 4.67 8.07 22.65
N ALA A 143 4.00 9.05 23.25
CA ALA A 143 4.07 9.34 24.68
C ALA A 143 3.13 8.46 25.53
N ALA A 144 2.18 7.75 24.91
CA ALA A 144 1.23 6.90 25.59
C ALA A 144 1.93 5.66 26.22
N PRO A 145 1.70 5.35 27.50
CA PRO A 145 2.26 4.15 28.14
C PRO A 145 1.86 2.87 27.40
N GLN A 146 2.74 1.88 27.30
CA GLN A 146 2.47 0.65 26.56
C GLN A 146 1.24 -0.13 27.08
N ALA A 147 0.96 -0.07 28.39
CA ALA A 147 -0.27 -0.61 28.98
C ALA A 147 -1.54 0.10 28.49
N SER A 148 -1.46 1.40 28.18
CA SER A 148 -2.57 2.18 27.63
C SER A 148 -2.87 1.85 26.17
N HIS A 149 -1.89 1.37 25.39
CA HIS A 149 -2.15 0.82 24.05
C HIS A 149 -3.07 -0.39 24.11
N SER A 150 -2.82 -1.33 25.02
CA SER A 150 -3.68 -2.52 25.19
C SER A 150 -5.12 -2.18 25.66
N ALA A 151 -5.26 -1.18 26.54
CA ALA A 151 -6.57 -0.71 27.00
C ALA A 151 -7.30 0.13 25.93
N TRP A 152 -6.56 0.86 25.11
CA TRP A 152 -7.10 1.61 23.98
C TRP A 152 -7.55 0.66 22.87
N HIS A 153 -6.81 -0.40 22.54
CA HIS A 153 -7.26 -1.42 21.59
C HIS A 153 -8.58 -2.07 22.06
N LYS A 154 -8.67 -2.48 23.33
CA LYS A 154 -9.89 -3.06 23.93
C LYS A 154 -11.11 -2.14 23.96
N ARG A 155 -10.92 -0.81 24.06
CA ARG A 155 -12.04 0.16 24.07
C ARG A 155 -12.61 0.48 22.68
N HIS A 156 -11.92 0.10 21.62
CA HIS A 156 -12.22 0.57 20.26
C HIS A 156 -12.46 -0.55 19.24
N GLU A 157 -12.64 -1.79 19.71
CA GLU A 157 -13.01 -3.00 18.92
C GLU A 157 -14.28 -2.83 18.06
N HIS A 158 -15.05 -1.75 18.24
CA HIS A 158 -16.34 -1.55 17.56
C HIS A 158 -16.32 -0.57 16.37
N GLU A 159 -15.23 0.18 16.15
CA GLU A 159 -15.14 1.17 15.05
C GLU A 159 -13.89 0.96 14.18
N GLU A 160 -13.86 -0.17 13.50
CA GLU A 160 -12.76 -0.55 12.61
C GLU A 160 -13.06 -0.20 11.15
N PRO A 161 -12.02 0.14 10.34
CA PRO A 161 -12.19 0.26 8.90
C PRO A 161 -12.60 -1.10 8.33
N ARG A 162 -13.61 -1.14 7.47
CA ARG A 162 -13.95 -2.33 6.70
C ARG A 162 -13.19 -2.35 5.39
N VAL A 163 -12.84 -3.54 4.93
CA VAL A 163 -12.15 -3.74 3.66
C VAL A 163 -12.94 -4.73 2.81
N ASP A 164 -13.47 -4.24 1.70
CA ASP A 164 -14.36 -5.01 0.83
C ASP A 164 -13.95 -4.87 -0.64
N LEU A 165 -14.29 -5.86 -1.47
CA LEU A 165 -14.23 -5.71 -2.93
C LEU A 165 -15.55 -5.10 -3.43
N VAL A 166 -15.51 -3.86 -3.91
CA VAL A 166 -16.70 -3.12 -4.40
C VAL A 166 -16.45 -2.66 -5.83
N GLY A 167 -17.30 -3.06 -6.76
CA GLY A 167 -17.23 -2.63 -8.16
C GLY A 167 -15.86 -2.82 -8.84
N GLY A 168 -15.06 -3.80 -8.38
CA GLY A 168 -13.72 -4.09 -8.90
C GLY A 168 -12.55 -3.38 -8.21
N ALA A 169 -12.81 -2.55 -7.18
CA ALA A 169 -11.78 -1.96 -6.32
C ALA A 169 -11.80 -2.55 -4.91
N ILE A 170 -10.62 -2.61 -4.27
CA ILE A 170 -10.49 -2.86 -2.84
C ILE A 170 -10.82 -1.55 -2.12
N VAL A 171 -11.83 -1.56 -1.26
CA VAL A 171 -12.35 -0.35 -0.59
C VAL A 171 -12.10 -0.43 0.89
N PHE A 172 -11.21 0.43 1.38
CA PHE A 172 -11.05 0.75 2.79
C PHE A 172 -12.09 1.81 3.16
N ARG A 173 -13.06 1.45 4.00
CA ARG A 173 -14.13 2.36 4.43
C ARG A 173 -14.32 2.37 5.93
N GLY A 174 -14.47 3.53 6.53
CA GLY A 174 -14.66 3.64 7.97
C GLY A 174 -15.25 4.98 8.38
N SER A 175 -15.55 5.13 9.66
CA SER A 175 -15.82 6.44 10.26
C SER A 175 -14.57 7.32 10.16
N SER A 176 -14.71 8.64 10.40
CA SER A 176 -13.56 9.53 10.57
C SER A 176 -12.56 8.94 11.56
N ARG A 177 -13.06 8.49 12.72
CA ARG A 177 -12.27 7.87 13.77
C ARG A 177 -11.50 6.65 13.27
N ALA A 178 -12.19 5.68 12.67
CA ALA A 178 -11.58 4.43 12.17
C ALA A 178 -10.42 4.69 11.18
N LEU A 179 -10.61 5.62 10.24
CA LEU A 179 -9.59 5.95 9.24
C LEU A 179 -8.39 6.68 9.85
N ARG A 180 -8.57 7.49 10.90
CA ARG A 180 -7.43 8.06 11.66
C ARG A 180 -6.65 6.98 12.38
N GLN A 181 -7.36 6.04 13.02
CA GLN A 181 -6.71 4.95 13.75
C GLN A 181 -5.90 4.08 12.78
N ALA A 182 -6.44 3.76 11.59
CA ALA A 182 -5.68 3.11 10.54
C ALA A 182 -4.42 3.89 10.13
N ALA A 183 -4.51 5.21 9.95
CA ALA A 183 -3.36 6.05 9.63
C ALA A 183 -2.27 6.05 10.73
N LEU A 184 -2.66 5.97 12.00
CA LEU A 184 -1.74 5.90 13.14
C LEU A 184 -1.11 4.51 13.27
N ALA A 185 -1.90 3.44 13.12
CA ALA A 185 -1.41 2.06 13.19
C ALA A 185 -0.30 1.79 12.15
N LEU A 186 -0.45 2.37 10.96
CA LEU A 186 0.55 2.26 9.89
C LEU A 186 1.90 2.94 10.21
N ARG A 187 2.01 3.74 11.28
CA ARG A 187 3.26 4.39 11.69
C ARG A 187 4.40 3.39 11.90
N GLY A 188 4.08 2.20 12.44
CA GLY A 188 5.07 1.15 12.69
C GLY A 188 5.77 0.63 11.42
N LEU A 189 5.24 0.94 10.23
CA LEU A 189 5.79 0.52 8.95
C LEU A 189 6.64 1.60 8.26
N ASP A 190 6.80 2.78 8.87
CA ASP A 190 7.59 3.88 8.31
C ASP A 190 9.10 3.63 8.36
N GLU A 191 9.54 2.71 9.23
CA GLU A 191 10.96 2.43 9.42
C GLU A 191 11.56 1.72 8.20
N PRO A 192 12.80 2.09 7.79
CA PRO A 192 13.51 1.37 6.75
C PRO A 192 13.67 -0.11 7.12
N LEU A 193 13.21 -0.99 6.23
CA LEU A 193 13.43 -2.42 6.35
C LEU A 193 14.69 -2.84 5.60
N GLN A 194 15.44 -3.76 6.20
CA GLN A 194 16.54 -4.44 5.51
C GLN A 194 16.01 -5.30 4.36
N ASP A 195 16.84 -5.55 3.36
CA ASP A 195 16.52 -6.44 2.24
C ASP A 195 16.04 -7.82 2.74
N GLY A 196 14.95 -8.32 2.16
CA GLY A 196 14.34 -9.61 2.53
C GLY A 196 13.56 -9.59 3.85
N LYS A 197 13.47 -8.44 4.53
CA LYS A 197 12.56 -8.24 5.67
C LYS A 197 11.21 -7.73 5.20
N MET A 198 10.17 -8.16 5.92
CA MET A 198 8.79 -7.77 5.73
C MET A 198 8.27 -7.18 7.04
N GLY A 199 7.45 -6.14 6.93
CA GLY A 199 6.60 -5.63 8.00
C GLY A 199 5.16 -5.61 7.52
N TYR A 200 4.20 -5.73 8.44
CA TYR A 200 2.80 -5.67 8.09
C TYR A 200 1.99 -5.05 9.22
N GLN A 201 0.82 -4.51 8.85
CA GLN A 201 -0.15 -3.98 9.78
C GLN A 201 -1.55 -4.28 9.26
N TYR A 202 -2.36 -4.91 10.10
CA TYR A 202 -3.77 -5.13 9.79
C TYR A 202 -4.54 -3.82 9.77
N VAL A 203 -5.48 -3.72 8.84
CA VAL A 203 -6.41 -2.62 8.69
C VAL A 203 -7.81 -3.21 8.59
N GLY A 204 -8.54 -3.14 9.69
CA GLY A 204 -9.88 -3.70 9.81
C GLY A 204 -9.90 -5.09 10.43
N GLU A 205 -10.65 -5.21 11.52
CA GLU A 205 -10.84 -6.45 12.24
C GLU A 205 -11.73 -7.42 11.47
N SER A 206 -11.55 -8.69 11.80
CA SER A 206 -12.54 -9.70 11.51
C SER A 206 -12.82 -10.48 12.79
N HIS A 207 -13.76 -9.99 13.59
CA HIS A 207 -14.22 -10.66 14.81
C HIS A 207 -14.71 -12.10 14.57
N ASP A 208 -15.15 -12.38 13.33
CA ASP A 208 -15.72 -13.69 12.95
C ASP A 208 -14.83 -14.50 11.98
N ARG A 209 -13.57 -14.09 11.74
CA ARG A 209 -12.67 -14.84 10.84
C ARG A 209 -11.25 -14.92 11.39
N PRO A 210 -10.49 -15.98 11.04
CA PRO A 210 -9.09 -16.11 11.47
C PRO A 210 -8.16 -15.01 10.93
N HIS A 211 -8.62 -14.20 9.96
CA HIS A 211 -7.81 -13.18 9.29
C HIS A 211 -8.56 -11.86 9.16
N ALA A 212 -7.84 -10.76 9.33
CA ALA A 212 -8.33 -9.40 9.14
C ALA A 212 -8.88 -9.17 7.72
N ALA A 213 -9.77 -8.19 7.54
CA ALA A 213 -10.34 -7.92 6.22
C ALA A 213 -9.31 -7.31 5.25
N GLY A 214 -8.36 -6.54 5.78
CA GLY A 214 -7.26 -5.99 5.00
C GLY A 214 -5.98 -5.81 5.78
N GLU A 215 -4.89 -5.64 5.04
CA GLU A 215 -3.55 -5.53 5.60
C GLU A 215 -2.66 -4.68 4.66
N VAL A 216 -1.78 -3.89 5.26
CA VAL A 216 -0.71 -3.21 4.53
C VAL A 216 0.59 -3.94 4.80
N GLN A 217 1.24 -4.42 3.74
CA GLN A 217 2.53 -5.09 3.78
C GLN A 217 3.62 -4.20 3.19
N VAL A 218 4.77 -4.17 3.85
CA VAL A 218 5.98 -3.54 3.34
C VAL A 218 7.10 -4.54 3.20
N PHE A 219 7.84 -4.43 2.10
CA PHE A 219 9.02 -5.25 1.84
C PHE A 219 10.24 -4.37 1.60
N GLY A 220 11.34 -4.66 2.31
CA GLY A 220 12.60 -3.91 2.15
C GLY A 220 13.13 -3.97 0.71
N ASP A 221 12.93 -5.10 0.03
CA ASP A 221 13.38 -5.33 -1.35
C ASP A 221 12.22 -5.31 -2.38
N TYR A 222 11.11 -4.63 -2.08
CA TYR A 222 9.90 -4.54 -2.92
C TYR A 222 10.19 -4.32 -4.41
N ARG A 223 11.09 -3.37 -4.74
CA ARG A 223 11.44 -3.08 -6.15
C ARG A 223 12.12 -4.28 -6.83
N SER A 224 12.99 -4.99 -6.12
CA SER A 224 13.62 -6.20 -6.64
C SER A 224 12.60 -7.32 -6.78
N MET A 225 11.66 -7.46 -5.84
CA MET A 225 10.57 -8.44 -5.97
C MET A 225 9.72 -8.19 -7.22
N LEU A 226 9.34 -6.94 -7.51
CA LEU A 226 8.62 -6.59 -8.74
C LEU A 226 9.39 -6.97 -10.00
N SER A 227 10.71 -6.75 -10.03
CA SER A 227 11.55 -7.12 -11.17
C SER A 227 11.67 -8.64 -11.31
N ASP A 228 11.88 -9.35 -10.19
CA ASP A 228 12.01 -10.80 -10.17
C ASP A 228 10.70 -11.47 -10.64
N ALA A 229 9.54 -10.98 -10.18
CA ALA A 229 8.22 -11.49 -10.56
C ALA A 229 7.92 -11.28 -12.06
N ARG A 230 8.28 -10.13 -12.62
CA ARG A 230 8.09 -9.87 -14.07
C ARG A 230 8.91 -10.82 -14.93
N HIS A 231 10.20 -10.96 -14.66
CA HIS A 231 11.04 -11.88 -15.41
C HIS A 231 10.59 -13.34 -15.22
N ALA A 232 10.19 -13.72 -14.00
CA ALA A 232 9.65 -15.05 -13.75
C ALA A 232 8.39 -15.32 -14.59
N ARG A 233 7.48 -14.34 -14.68
CA ARG A 233 6.28 -14.44 -15.50
C ARG A 233 6.60 -14.59 -16.98
N GLU A 234 7.47 -13.75 -17.51
CA GLU A 234 7.92 -13.81 -18.91
C GLU A 234 8.56 -15.17 -19.25
N ASP A 235 9.33 -15.76 -18.34
CA ASP A 235 9.95 -17.08 -18.55
C ASP A 235 8.95 -18.23 -18.52
N VAL A 236 7.97 -18.18 -17.61
CA VAL A 236 6.92 -19.21 -17.52
C VAL A 236 6.03 -19.14 -18.76
N GLU A 237 5.61 -17.94 -19.16
CA GLU A 237 4.78 -17.74 -20.37
C GLU A 237 5.54 -18.18 -21.64
N ARG A 238 6.84 -17.89 -21.75
CA ARG A 238 7.67 -18.32 -22.89
C ARG A 238 7.84 -19.83 -23.00
N ARG A 239 7.79 -20.56 -21.88
CA ARG A 239 7.84 -22.02 -21.86
C ARG A 239 6.55 -22.67 -22.41
N GLY A 240 5.56 -21.88 -22.82
CA GLY A 240 4.36 -22.38 -23.48
C GLY A 240 3.44 -23.15 -22.53
N ALA A 241 3.47 -22.82 -21.25
CA ALA A 241 2.69 -23.51 -20.25
C ALA A 241 1.20 -23.15 -20.44
N ASP A 242 0.41 -24.07 -21.01
CA ASP A 242 -1.05 -23.95 -21.08
C ASP A 242 -1.65 -24.22 -19.69
N LEU A 243 -1.46 -23.23 -18.82
CA LEU A 243 -1.79 -23.32 -17.42
C LEU A 243 -3.06 -22.56 -17.13
N SER A 244 -3.92 -23.17 -16.32
CA SER A 244 -4.97 -22.42 -15.61
C SER A 244 -4.34 -21.21 -14.89
N PRO A 245 -5.06 -20.09 -14.69
CA PRO A 245 -4.51 -18.90 -14.02
C PRO A 245 -3.88 -19.18 -12.65
N ARG A 246 -4.39 -20.20 -11.93
CA ARG A 246 -3.84 -20.63 -10.63
C ARG A 246 -2.48 -21.32 -10.80
N HIS A 247 -2.39 -22.31 -11.69
CA HIS A 247 -1.11 -22.99 -11.93
C HIS A 247 -0.05 -22.05 -12.49
N LEU A 248 -0.46 -21.09 -13.33
CA LEU A 248 0.44 -20.02 -13.78
C LEU A 248 0.98 -19.19 -12.60
N SER A 249 0.12 -18.80 -11.66
CA SER A 249 0.56 -18.05 -10.48
C SER A 249 1.54 -18.84 -9.62
N ASP A 250 1.28 -20.13 -9.40
CA ASP A 250 2.11 -20.99 -8.55
C ASP A 250 3.51 -21.17 -9.18
N ASP A 251 3.58 -21.44 -10.49
CA ASP A 251 4.83 -21.60 -11.22
C ASP A 251 5.65 -20.31 -11.26
N VAL A 252 4.99 -19.16 -11.48
CA VAL A 252 5.67 -17.85 -11.43
C VAL A 252 6.21 -17.56 -10.04
N CYS A 253 5.44 -17.84 -8.99
CA CYS A 253 5.89 -17.69 -7.60
C CYS A 253 7.13 -18.54 -7.32
N ALA A 254 7.14 -19.81 -7.76
CA ALA A 254 8.28 -20.70 -7.60
C ALA A 254 9.53 -20.21 -8.35
N GLU A 255 9.39 -19.83 -9.62
CA GLU A 255 10.49 -19.27 -10.43
C GLU A 255 11.03 -17.96 -9.82
N ARG A 256 10.13 -17.08 -9.36
CA ARG A 256 10.49 -15.83 -8.68
C ARG A 256 11.25 -16.09 -7.38
N ALA A 257 10.83 -17.07 -6.58
CA ALA A 257 11.51 -17.44 -5.34
C ALA A 257 12.94 -17.92 -5.62
N ALA A 258 13.13 -18.78 -6.63
CA ALA A 258 14.45 -19.24 -7.05
C ALA A 258 15.34 -18.08 -7.54
N ARG A 259 14.78 -17.12 -8.28
CA ARG A 259 15.48 -15.90 -8.72
C ARG A 259 15.91 -15.02 -7.56
N SER A 260 15.01 -14.76 -6.61
CA SER A 260 15.33 -13.98 -5.42
C SER A 260 16.40 -14.65 -4.56
N ALA A 261 16.37 -15.97 -4.38
CA ALA A 261 17.40 -16.72 -3.66
C ALA A 261 18.79 -16.53 -4.30
N ARG A 262 18.91 -16.75 -5.61
CA ARG A 262 20.16 -16.54 -6.37
C ARG A 262 20.67 -15.09 -6.29
N ARG A 263 19.77 -14.10 -6.22
CA ARG A 263 20.13 -12.68 -6.07
C ARG A 263 20.70 -12.41 -4.68
N ILE A 264 20.04 -12.90 -3.62
CA ILE A 264 20.46 -12.74 -2.23
C ILE A 264 21.83 -13.38 -2.00
N GLU A 265 22.02 -14.61 -2.48
CA GLU A 265 23.28 -15.32 -2.38
C GLU A 265 24.43 -14.57 -3.05
N ARG A 266 24.23 -14.08 -4.29
CA ARG A 266 25.22 -13.26 -5.00
C ARG A 266 25.61 -11.99 -4.25
N ARG A 267 24.64 -11.30 -3.64
CA ARG A 267 24.90 -10.11 -2.82
C ARG A 267 25.71 -10.45 -1.56
N ARG A 268 25.39 -11.54 -0.87
CA ARG A 268 26.14 -12.01 0.30
C ARG A 268 27.59 -12.37 -0.07
N ALA A 269 27.79 -13.08 -1.17
CA ALA A 269 29.13 -13.41 -1.66
C ALA A 269 29.94 -12.15 -2.01
N GLN A 270 29.32 -11.16 -2.66
CA GLN A 270 29.97 -9.89 -2.99
C GLN A 270 30.33 -9.07 -1.73
N ALA A 271 29.45 -9.02 -0.73
CA ALA A 271 29.71 -8.35 0.54
C ALA A 271 30.89 -9.02 1.28
N ALA A 272 30.92 -10.35 1.34
CA ALA A 272 32.02 -11.10 1.96
C ALA A 272 33.37 -10.84 1.28
N ARG A 273 33.40 -10.71 -0.05
CA ARG A 273 34.62 -10.36 -0.80
C ARG A 273 35.11 -8.94 -0.48
N ARG A 274 34.20 -7.97 -0.36
CA ARG A 274 34.54 -6.58 -0.01
C ARG A 274 35.02 -6.43 1.43
N GLY A 275 34.48 -7.22 2.35
CA GLY A 275 34.93 -7.24 3.75
C GLY A 275 36.35 -7.78 3.93
N ARG A 276 36.77 -8.75 3.11
CA ARG A 276 38.13 -9.32 3.17
C ARG A 276 39.22 -8.41 2.59
N THR A 277 38.87 -7.47 1.71
CA THR A 277 39.83 -6.52 1.12
C THR A 277 40.06 -5.27 1.97
N GLY A 278 39.35 -5.11 3.10
CA GLY A 278 39.40 -3.92 3.95
C GLY A 278 40.25 -4.05 5.23
N THR A 279 40.82 -5.23 5.51
CA THR A 279 41.80 -5.43 6.59
C THR A 279 43.21 -5.32 6.02
N THR A 280 43.72 -4.10 5.93
CA THR A 280 45.18 -3.87 5.90
C THR A 280 45.75 -4.32 7.24
N PRO A 281 46.87 -5.07 7.28
CA PRO A 281 47.57 -5.31 8.54
C PRO A 281 48.08 -3.96 9.04
N GLU A 282 47.71 -3.57 10.25
CA GLU A 282 48.48 -2.56 10.99
C GLU A 282 49.91 -3.08 11.08
N THR A 283 50.81 -2.41 10.38
CA THR A 283 52.24 -2.50 10.63
C THR A 283 52.48 -1.99 12.04
N MET A 284 52.79 -2.92 12.95
CA MET A 284 53.45 -2.61 14.21
C MET A 284 54.85 -2.07 13.90
N ASP A 285 55.07 -0.79 14.17
CA ASP A 285 56.37 -0.22 14.54
C ASP A 285 56.33 0.14 16.03
#